data_AF-A0A3P7K6N5-F1
#
_entry.id   AF-A0A3P7K6N5-F1
#
_cell.length_a   1.000
_cell.length_b   1.000
_cell.length_c   1.000
_cell.angle_alpha   90.00
_cell.angle_beta   90.00
_cell.angle_gamma   90.00
#
_symmetry.space_group_name_H-M   'P 1'
#
loop_
_entity.id
_entity.type
_entity.pdbx_description
1 polymer ?
#
loop_
_entity_poly.entity_id
_entity_poly.type
_entity_poly.pdbx_seq_one_letter_code
_entity_poly.pdbx_strand_id
1 'polypeptide(L)'
;MRLRGLYYECDPTNFQGTASQKALVLGGEAAMWGEFVDATNLIPRLWPRASAVAERLWSDPSATFSADAAWPRLHEFRCRMMNRGFPVEPPNNPDYCPFEWEPNYTEL
;
A
#
# COMPACT_ATOMS: atom_id res chain seq x y z
N MET A 1 -10.88 -8.88 -16.31
CA MET A 1 -10.72 -7.59 -15.62
C MET A 1 -9.93 -7.85 -14.34
N ARG A 2 -8.62 -7.64 -14.35
CA ARG A 2 -7.73 -7.92 -13.20
C ARG A 2 -7.62 -6.62 -12.40
N LEU A 3 -8.42 -6.46 -11.34
CA LEU A 3 -8.35 -5.29 -10.43
C LEU A 3 -7.31 -5.46 -9.31
N ARG A 4 -6.59 -6.60 -9.28
CA ARG A 4 -5.52 -6.84 -8.31
C ARG A 4 -4.20 -6.25 -8.79
N GLY A 5 -3.42 -5.71 -7.84
CA GLY A 5 -2.02 -5.35 -8.07
C GLY A 5 -1.77 -4.00 -8.74
N LEU A 6 -2.81 -3.19 -9.01
CA LEU A 6 -2.68 -1.93 -9.79
C LEU A 6 -1.54 -1.01 -9.32
N TYR A 7 -1.41 -0.78 -8.00
CA TYR A 7 -0.34 0.05 -7.45
C TYR A 7 1.00 -0.68 -7.38
N TYR A 8 0.98 -1.98 -7.10
CA TYR A 8 2.18 -2.77 -6.85
C TYR A 8 2.91 -3.15 -8.15
N GLU A 9 2.16 -3.56 -9.18
CA GLU A 9 2.68 -4.02 -10.47
C GLU A 9 3.01 -2.86 -11.43
N CYS A 10 2.78 -1.61 -11.01
CA CYS A 10 3.20 -0.43 -11.77
C CYS A 10 4.73 -0.30 -11.74
N ASP A 11 5.39 -0.47 -12.88
CA ASP A 11 6.83 -0.22 -13.06
C ASP A 11 7.06 1.24 -13.54
N PRO A 12 7.69 2.11 -12.74
CA PRO A 12 7.98 3.50 -13.09
C PRO A 12 8.84 3.67 -14.34
N THR A 13 9.58 2.63 -14.73
CA THR A 13 10.52 2.65 -15.86
C THR A 13 9.97 1.94 -17.10
N ASN A 14 8.70 1.50 -17.08
CA ASN A 14 8.04 0.83 -18.19
C ASN A 14 7.55 1.82 -19.27
N PHE A 15 8.48 2.60 -19.82
CA PHE A 15 8.28 3.46 -20.97
C PHE A 15 9.39 3.26 -22.00
N GLN A 16 9.15 3.66 -23.25
CA GLN A 16 10.17 3.62 -24.30
C GLN A 16 11.21 4.71 -24.06
N GLY A 17 12.45 4.32 -23.82
CA GLY A 17 13.56 5.23 -23.55
C GLY A 17 14.88 4.49 -23.38
N THR A 18 15.98 5.20 -23.60
CA THR A 18 17.35 4.72 -23.33
C THR A 18 17.59 4.52 -21.84
N ALA A 19 18.63 3.76 -21.48
CA ALA A 19 19.02 3.59 -20.08
C ALA A 19 19.29 4.93 -19.38
N SER A 20 19.94 5.87 -20.07
CA SER A 20 20.20 7.22 -19.55
C SER A 20 18.92 8.03 -19.30
N GLN A 21 17.88 7.85 -20.13
CA GLN A 21 16.58 8.50 -19.90
C GLN A 21 15.84 7.88 -18.71
N LYS A 22 15.87 6.54 -18.57
CA LYS A 22 15.26 5.85 -17.42
C LYS A 22 15.95 6.20 -16.10
N ALA A 23 17.26 6.44 -16.13
CA ALA A 23 18.02 6.89 -14.96
C ALA A 23 17.62 8.28 -14.43
N LEU A 24 16.84 9.06 -15.20
CA LEU A 24 16.29 10.35 -14.72
C LEU A 24 15.06 10.17 -13.82
N VAL A 25 14.49 8.97 -13.74
CA VAL A 25 13.39 8.68 -12.82
C VAL A 25 13.95 8.55 -11.41
N LEU A 26 13.66 9.53 -10.55
CA LEU A 26 14.15 9.57 -9.17
C LEU A 26 13.25 8.81 -8.18
N GLY A 27 11.99 8.59 -8.54
CA GLY A 27 11.00 7.96 -7.66
C GLY A 27 9.57 8.29 -8.05
N GLY A 28 8.69 8.30 -7.06
CA GLY A 28 7.27 8.63 -7.22
C GLY A 28 6.59 8.89 -5.87
N GLU A 29 5.30 9.20 -5.90
CA GLU A 29 4.52 9.55 -4.71
C GLU A 29 3.16 8.85 -4.73
N ALA A 30 2.67 8.46 -3.56
CA ALA A 30 1.27 8.09 -3.36
C ALA A 30 0.52 9.34 -2.87
N ALA A 31 -0.37 9.89 -3.71
CA ALA A 31 -1.14 11.09 -3.38
C ALA A 31 -2.49 10.73 -2.76
N MET A 32 -2.84 11.40 -1.65
CA MET A 32 -4.18 11.35 -1.06
C MET A 32 -4.81 12.73 -1.05
N TRP A 33 -5.65 12.97 -2.05
CA TRP A 33 -6.40 14.22 -2.18
C TRP A 33 -7.55 14.31 -1.17
N GLY A 34 -7.79 15.53 -0.67
CA GLY A 34 -8.61 15.79 0.51
C GLY A 34 -10.11 16.03 0.24
N GLU A 35 -10.59 15.98 -1.00
CA GLU A 35 -11.96 16.35 -1.35
C GLU A 35 -13.01 15.49 -0.62
N PHE A 36 -12.68 14.22 -0.38
CA PHE A 36 -13.51 13.25 0.34
C PHE A 36 -12.73 12.50 1.41
N VAL A 37 -11.66 13.11 1.92
CA VAL A 37 -10.76 12.52 2.92
C VAL A 37 -10.57 13.48 4.08
N ASP A 38 -10.87 13.00 5.28
CA ASP A 38 -10.67 13.73 6.53
C ASP A 38 -10.18 12.78 7.64
N ALA A 39 -10.13 13.25 8.88
CA ALA A 39 -9.65 12.46 10.01
C ALA A 39 -10.48 11.18 10.26
N THR A 40 -11.72 11.12 9.78
CA THR A 40 -12.61 9.96 10.00
C THR A 40 -12.24 8.77 9.12
N ASN A 41 -11.59 9.00 7.98
CA ASN A 41 -11.36 7.96 6.97
C ASN A 41 -9.94 7.93 6.38
N LEU A 42 -9.06 8.87 6.74
CA LEU A 42 -7.70 8.98 6.18
C LEU A 42 -6.89 7.69 6.34
N ILE A 43 -6.76 7.17 7.56
CA ILE A 43 -5.89 6.02 7.84
C ILE A 43 -6.36 4.73 7.16
N PRO A 44 -7.62 4.28 7.30
CA PRO A 44 -8.06 3.06 6.64
C PRO A 44 -8.04 3.20 5.12
N ARG A 45 -8.31 4.40 4.57
CA ARG A 45 -8.21 4.62 3.14
C ARG A 45 -6.75 4.60 2.66
N LEU A 46 -5.81 5.18 3.40
CA LEU A 46 -4.43 5.26 2.96
C LEU A 46 -3.70 3.91 3.11
N TRP A 47 -3.91 3.21 4.22
CA TRP A 47 -3.17 2.03 4.58
C TRP A 47 -4.06 0.78 4.57
N PRO A 48 -3.60 -0.34 3.99
CA PRO A 48 -2.23 -0.64 3.59
C PRO A 48 -1.95 -0.35 2.11
N ARG A 49 -2.87 0.30 1.39
CA ARG A 49 -2.76 0.52 -0.06
C ARG A 49 -1.49 1.30 -0.44
N ALA A 50 -1.13 2.33 0.32
CA ALA A 50 0.10 3.09 0.11
C ALA A 50 1.38 2.26 0.34
N SER A 51 1.31 1.18 1.14
CA SER A 51 2.45 0.26 1.33
C SER A 51 2.87 -0.42 0.03
N ALA A 52 1.93 -0.63 -0.90
CA ALA A 52 2.26 -1.19 -2.21
C ALA A 52 3.15 -0.23 -3.03
N VAL A 53 2.86 1.07 -2.99
CA VAL A 53 3.67 2.10 -3.65
C VAL A 53 5.02 2.23 -2.93
N ALA A 54 5.03 2.24 -1.60
CA ALA A 54 6.26 2.31 -0.81
C ALA A 54 7.23 1.18 -1.17
N GLU A 55 6.74 -0.05 -1.28
CA GLU A 55 7.60 -1.17 -1.64
C GLU A 55 8.10 -1.10 -3.09
N ARG A 56 7.23 -0.72 -4.05
CA ARG A 56 7.64 -0.54 -5.44
C ARG A 56 8.78 0.47 -5.58
N LEU A 57 8.76 1.54 -4.80
CA LEU A 57 9.77 2.60 -4.88
C LEU A 57 11.04 2.30 -4.08
N TRP A 58 11.02 1.32 -3.18
CA TRP A 58 12.15 0.99 -2.32
C TRP A 58 12.86 -0.31 -2.73
N SER A 59 12.10 -1.36 -3.00
CA SER A 59 12.63 -2.71 -3.22
C SER A 59 13.10 -2.92 -4.65
N ASP A 60 13.95 -3.93 -4.84
CA ASP A 60 14.47 -4.30 -6.15
C ASP A 60 13.30 -4.58 -7.14
N PRO A 61 13.32 -4.00 -8.36
CA PRO A 61 12.29 -4.24 -9.37
C PRO A 61 12.08 -5.73 -9.71
N SER A 62 13.15 -6.53 -9.64
CA SER A 62 13.12 -7.98 -9.89
C SER A 62 12.41 -8.77 -8.77
N ALA A 63 12.23 -8.18 -7.59
CA ALA A 63 11.52 -8.79 -6.46
C ALA A 63 10.04 -8.34 -6.36
N THR A 64 9.63 -7.36 -7.16
CA THR A 64 8.35 -6.65 -6.99
C THR A 64 7.39 -6.83 -8.18
N PHE A 65 7.54 -7.85 -9.02
CA PHE A 65 6.72 -8.02 -10.24
C PHE A 65 5.36 -8.71 -10.05
N SER A 66 5.09 -9.32 -8.88
CA SER A 66 3.86 -10.09 -8.64
C SER A 66 3.16 -9.65 -7.36
N ALA A 67 1.93 -9.14 -7.49
CA ALA A 67 1.10 -8.80 -6.32
C ALA A 67 0.70 -10.05 -5.52
N ASP A 68 0.53 -11.19 -6.17
CA ASP A 68 0.20 -12.46 -5.48
C ASP A 68 1.36 -12.92 -4.60
N ALA A 69 2.62 -12.74 -5.05
CA ALA A 69 3.81 -13.03 -4.24
C ALA A 69 3.99 -12.03 -3.08
N ALA A 70 3.54 -10.80 -3.25
CA ALA A 70 3.59 -9.76 -2.22
C ALA A 70 2.53 -9.95 -1.12
N TRP A 71 1.41 -10.57 -1.46
CA TRP A 71 0.24 -10.69 -0.58
C TRP A 71 0.55 -11.19 0.84
N PRO A 72 1.28 -12.31 1.05
CA PRO A 72 1.53 -12.82 2.40
C PRO A 72 2.28 -11.83 3.29
N ARG A 73 3.20 -11.06 2.70
CA ARG A 73 4.02 -10.06 3.41
C ARG A 73 3.21 -8.81 3.71
N LEU A 74 2.39 -8.37 2.76
CA LEU A 74 1.49 -7.22 2.93
C LEU A 74 0.45 -7.49 4.02
N HIS A 75 -0.09 -8.71 4.06
CA HIS A 75 -0.99 -9.17 5.10
C HIS A 75 -0.33 -9.13 6.49
N GLU A 76 0.86 -9.71 6.64
CA GLU A 76 1.59 -9.65 7.90
C GLU A 76 1.87 -8.20 8.32
N PHE A 77 2.29 -7.36 7.37
CA PHE A 77 2.55 -5.95 7.63
C PHE A 77 1.28 -5.21 8.07
N ARG A 78 0.12 -5.48 7.44
CA ARG A 78 -1.18 -4.94 7.83
C ARG A 78 -1.53 -5.31 9.26
N CYS A 79 -1.40 -6.59 9.62
CA CYS A 79 -1.59 -7.02 11.01
C CYS A 79 -0.61 -6.28 11.92
N ARG A 80 0.68 -6.22 11.59
CA ARG A 80 1.65 -5.49 12.41
C ARG A 80 1.29 -4.02 12.62
N MET A 81 0.71 -3.34 11.62
CA MET A 81 0.22 -1.97 11.76
C MET A 81 -0.98 -1.88 12.71
N MET A 82 -1.93 -2.81 12.62
CA MET A 82 -3.04 -2.86 13.57
C MET A 82 -2.56 -3.10 15.01
N ASN A 83 -1.58 -3.98 15.22
CA ASN A 83 -0.98 -4.19 16.55
C ASN A 83 -0.32 -2.93 17.13
N ARG A 84 0.06 -1.98 16.25
CA ARG A 84 0.64 -0.69 16.62
C ARG A 84 -0.42 0.40 16.83
N GLY A 85 -1.70 0.06 16.77
CA GLY A 85 -2.81 0.99 17.02
C GLY A 85 -3.25 1.80 15.80
N PHE A 86 -2.97 1.34 14.57
CA PHE A 86 -3.48 1.99 13.37
C PHE A 86 -4.75 1.29 12.84
N PRO A 87 -5.84 2.03 12.57
CA PRO A 87 -7.06 1.46 11.96
C PRO A 87 -6.87 1.22 10.47
N VAL A 88 -6.22 0.12 10.11
CA VAL A 88 -5.81 -0.24 8.74
C VAL A 88 -6.84 -1.15 8.09
N GLU A 89 -7.27 -0.84 6.86
CA GLU A 89 -8.27 -1.64 6.15
C GLU A 89 -7.74 -3.03 5.73
N PRO A 90 -8.61 -4.04 5.56
CA PRO A 90 -8.25 -5.27 4.87
C PRO A 90 -7.82 -4.99 3.42
N PRO A 91 -6.70 -5.56 2.92
CA PRO A 91 -6.11 -5.09 1.67
C PRO A 91 -6.95 -5.33 0.40
N ASN A 92 -7.46 -6.55 0.13
CA ASN A 92 -8.23 -6.83 -1.11
C ASN A 92 -9.16 -8.08 -1.07
N ASN A 93 -9.19 -8.86 0.01
CA ASN A 93 -9.94 -10.13 0.11
C ASN A 93 -10.43 -10.32 1.55
N PRO A 94 -11.29 -11.32 1.84
CA PRO A 94 -11.52 -11.74 3.22
C PRO A 94 -10.18 -11.96 3.93
N ASP A 95 -10.02 -11.28 5.04
CA ASP A 95 -8.77 -11.23 5.79
C ASP A 95 -9.08 -11.23 7.27
N TYR A 96 -8.11 -11.66 8.09
CA TYR A 96 -8.23 -11.63 9.55
C TYR A 96 -6.85 -11.37 10.17
N CYS A 97 -6.80 -10.71 11.32
CA CYS A 97 -5.58 -10.67 12.11
C CYS A 97 -5.83 -11.34 13.47
N PRO A 98 -4.81 -11.90 14.14
CA PRO A 98 -4.97 -12.47 15.48
C PRO A 98 -5.48 -11.49 16.54
N PHE A 99 -5.31 -10.19 16.29
CA PHE A 99 -5.82 -9.07 17.09
C PHE A 99 -6.59 -8.14 16.13
N GLU A 100 -7.70 -7.60 16.60
CA GLU A 100 -8.58 -6.73 15.81
C GLU A 100 -8.46 -5.26 16.25
N TRP A 101 -8.96 -4.35 15.41
CA TRP A 101 -9.03 -2.94 15.76
C TRP A 101 -10.13 -2.71 16.82
N GLU A 102 -9.70 -2.29 18.01
CA GLU A 102 -10.59 -1.87 19.09
C GLU A 102 -10.58 -0.34 19.19
N PRO A 103 -11.67 0.35 18.78
CA PRO A 103 -11.77 1.80 18.94
C PRO A 103 -11.77 2.16 20.43
N ASN A 104 -10.84 3.02 20.84
CA ASN A 104 -10.78 3.54 22.20
C ASN A 104 -11.79 4.68 22.35
N TYR A 105 -13.01 4.35 22.77
CA TYR A 105 -14.02 5.35 23.11
C TYR A 105 -13.70 5.93 24.49
N THR A 106 -13.32 7.21 24.52
CA THR A 106 -13.35 7.96 25.78
C THR A 106 -14.80 8.33 26.04
N GLU A 107 -15.36 7.83 27.15
CA GLU A 107 -16.62 8.36 27.66
C GLU A 107 -16.40 9.85 27.97
N LEU A 108 -17.21 10.70 27.34
CA LEU A 108 -17.19 12.16 27.53
C LEU A 108 -17.89 12.54 28.84
#